data_AF-A0AAD1XM57-F1
#
_entry.id   AF-A0AAD1XM57-F1
#
_cell.length_a   1.000
_cell.length_b   1.000
_cell.length_c   1.000
_cell.angle_alpha   90.00
_cell.angle_beta   90.00
_cell.angle_gamma   90.00
#
_symmetry.space_group_name_H-M   'P 1'
#
loop_
_entity.id
_entity.type
_entity.pdbx_description
1 polymer ?
#
loop_
_entity_poly.entity_id
_entity_poly.type
_entity_poly.pdbx_seq_one_letter_code
_entity_poly.pdbx_strand_id
1 'polypeptide(L)'
;MNEILTLTVSKLFVRPSEKSSSAMKDATIAEKANATSGSEMIAEMKSKFTQENVDKKIEDDYKPGCMDLERWISIEGPKRLESSLKKLRLNMIGVKRKDFKTYTEDEIHQEKRNVKNELKYYDSAFIKIFARPPAREDKEPMRPLYMYYQNLRKAIQKKAYAKGSSDNGKKSRPSSVDSSGGFSVGSVTSNISGSSIGDAIPESKVGVSTSKFPFTEEEAKKGPPLELMARMGMDNERDLKKQIHDFMKERKHLRKVLDMFQKDFLKTYNRKLRFTKDISPVASEFKRYKELKKEIAKLENILTNLKKKSVK
;
A
#
# COMPACT_ATOMS: atom_id res chain seq x y z
N MET A 1 -19.76 -8.81 21.47
CA MET A 1 -21.01 -9.39 20.92
C MET A 1 -21.37 -8.66 19.64
N ASN A 2 -21.04 -9.27 18.51
CA ASN A 2 -21.79 -9.30 17.24
C ASN A 2 -20.88 -9.85 16.14
N GLU A 3 -20.57 -11.15 16.24
CA GLU A 3 -19.99 -12.00 15.18
C GLU A 3 -20.76 -13.32 15.15
N ILE A 4 -22.05 -13.32 14.81
CA ILE A 4 -22.79 -14.54 14.44
C ILE A 4 -23.84 -14.12 13.40
N LEU A 5 -23.95 -14.90 12.32
CA LEU A 5 -24.85 -14.78 11.16
C LEU A 5 -24.20 -14.22 9.89
N THR A 6 -23.44 -15.07 9.18
CA THR A 6 -23.40 -15.16 7.70
C THR A 6 -22.50 -16.30 7.23
N LEU A 7 -22.73 -17.51 7.73
CA LEU A 7 -22.25 -18.75 7.11
C LEU A 7 -23.44 -19.70 7.02
N THR A 8 -23.58 -20.36 5.88
CA THR A 8 -24.53 -21.48 5.55
C THR A 8 -25.65 -21.16 4.55
N VAL A 9 -25.37 -20.67 3.33
CA VAL A 9 -26.26 -20.90 2.15
C VAL A 9 -25.49 -20.86 0.81
N SER A 10 -24.54 -21.77 0.56
CA SER A 10 -23.91 -21.87 -0.79
C SER A 10 -23.55 -23.29 -1.24
N LYS A 11 -24.24 -24.32 -0.73
CA LYS A 11 -23.90 -25.74 -0.97
C LYS A 11 -24.93 -26.53 -1.78
N LEU A 12 -25.79 -25.89 -2.58
CA LEU A 12 -26.91 -26.59 -3.27
C LEU A 12 -26.97 -26.51 -4.79
N PHE A 13 -25.97 -25.97 -5.49
CA PHE A 13 -25.98 -25.97 -6.96
C PHE A 13 -24.63 -26.34 -7.57
N VAL A 14 -24.35 -27.65 -7.65
CA VAL A 14 -23.42 -28.23 -8.62
C VAL A 14 -24.07 -29.46 -9.21
N ARG A 15 -24.54 -29.36 -10.46
CA ARG A 15 -24.94 -30.50 -11.29
C ARG A 15 -23.68 -31.18 -11.85
N PRO A 16 -23.61 -32.53 -11.90
CA PRO A 16 -22.56 -33.24 -12.60
C PRO A 16 -22.93 -33.43 -14.07
N SER A 17 -22.11 -32.92 -15.00
CA SER A 17 -22.16 -33.30 -16.42
C SER A 17 -20.96 -34.18 -16.76
N GLU A 18 -21.26 -35.47 -16.86
CA GLU A 18 -20.82 -36.47 -17.82
C GLU A 18 -19.37 -36.50 -18.35
N LYS A 19 -18.82 -37.70 -18.14
CA LYS A 19 -17.59 -38.26 -18.69
C LYS A 19 -17.75 -38.45 -20.20
N SER A 20 -16.75 -38.05 -20.98
CA SER A 20 -16.43 -38.73 -22.23
C SER A 20 -14.96 -39.15 -22.21
N SER A 21 -14.79 -40.47 -22.14
CA SER A 21 -13.54 -41.17 -22.42
C SER A 21 -13.37 -41.26 -23.93
N SER A 22 -12.17 -40.98 -24.43
CA SER A 22 -11.68 -41.69 -25.62
C SER A 22 -10.17 -41.82 -25.55
N ALA A 23 -9.74 -43.07 -25.71
CA ALA A 23 -8.42 -43.57 -25.52
C ALA A 23 -7.67 -43.70 -26.86
N MET A 24 -6.35 -43.89 -26.72
CA MET A 24 -5.42 -44.51 -27.67
C MET A 24 -5.04 -43.70 -28.92
N LYS A 25 -3.73 -43.45 -29.08
CA LYS A 25 -2.84 -44.40 -29.75
C LYS A 25 -1.36 -44.07 -29.50
N ASP A 26 -0.64 -45.11 -29.09
CA ASP A 26 0.81 -45.23 -29.12
C ASP A 26 1.34 -45.18 -30.56
N ALA A 27 2.52 -44.59 -30.73
CA ALA A 27 3.45 -44.96 -31.80
C ALA A 27 4.87 -44.52 -31.41
N THR A 28 5.61 -45.51 -30.91
CA THR A 28 7.07 -45.55 -30.75
C THR A 28 7.74 -45.52 -32.12
N ILE A 29 8.65 -44.59 -32.38
CA ILE A 29 9.73 -44.78 -33.37
C ILE A 29 11.04 -44.24 -32.78
N ALA A 30 12.06 -45.08 -32.88
CA ALA A 30 13.39 -44.96 -32.34
C ALA A 30 14.30 -44.01 -33.14
N GLU A 31 15.35 -43.58 -32.44
CA GLU A 31 16.74 -43.54 -32.91
C GLU A 31 17.09 -42.67 -34.14
N LYS A 32 17.79 -41.56 -33.87
CA LYS A 32 19.13 -41.32 -34.44
C LYS A 32 19.82 -40.17 -33.72
N ALA A 33 21.00 -40.48 -33.18
CA ALA A 33 21.98 -39.51 -32.75
C ALA A 33 22.52 -38.74 -33.95
N ASN A 34 22.68 -37.42 -33.81
CA ASN A 34 23.71 -36.69 -34.53
C ASN A 34 24.12 -35.47 -33.71
N ALA A 35 25.37 -35.50 -33.27
CA ALA A 35 26.07 -34.35 -32.73
C ALA A 35 26.43 -33.41 -33.89
N THR A 36 25.91 -32.19 -33.87
CA THR A 36 26.45 -31.11 -34.70
C THR A 36 26.41 -29.81 -33.91
N SER A 37 27.61 -29.36 -33.59
CA SER A 37 28.00 -28.02 -33.16
C SER A 37 27.32 -26.93 -34.01
N GLY A 38 26.92 -25.82 -33.40
CA GLY A 38 26.43 -24.69 -34.20
C GLY A 38 25.76 -23.60 -33.38
N SER A 39 26.53 -23.00 -32.47
CA SER A 39 26.18 -21.86 -31.61
C SER A 39 25.72 -20.58 -32.34
N GLU A 40 25.41 -20.64 -33.64
CA GLU A 40 25.09 -19.47 -34.48
C GLU A 40 23.61 -19.37 -34.88
N MET A 41 22.81 -20.45 -34.81
CA MET A 41 21.37 -20.36 -35.14
C MET A 41 20.50 -19.74 -34.04
N ILE A 42 20.97 -19.66 -32.79
CA ILE A 42 20.20 -19.09 -31.67
C ILE A 42 20.24 -17.54 -31.68
N ALA A 43 21.25 -16.94 -32.31
CA ALA A 43 21.32 -15.48 -32.47
C ALA A 43 20.34 -14.98 -33.54
N GLU A 44 20.16 -15.74 -34.63
CA GLU A 44 19.31 -15.31 -35.75
C GLU A 44 17.81 -15.55 -35.51
N MET A 45 17.44 -16.56 -34.70
CA MET A 45 16.05 -16.75 -34.25
C MET A 45 15.60 -15.74 -33.18
N LYS A 46 16.54 -15.09 -32.47
CA LYS A 46 16.22 -13.97 -31.56
C LYS A 46 16.01 -12.64 -32.28
N SER A 47 16.46 -12.51 -33.53
CA SER A 47 16.36 -11.27 -34.31
C SER A 47 15.05 -11.09 -35.08
N LYS A 48 14.20 -12.12 -35.21
CA LYS A 48 12.92 -12.05 -35.95
C LYS A 48 11.67 -11.89 -35.07
N PHE A 49 11.84 -11.75 -33.75
CA PHE A 49 10.76 -11.34 -32.84
C PHE A 49 10.99 -9.87 -32.41
N THR A 50 11.07 -8.96 -33.38
CA THR A 50 11.04 -7.53 -33.09
C THR A 50 9.62 -7.16 -32.66
N GLN A 51 9.53 -6.58 -31.46
CA GLN A 51 8.30 -6.10 -30.82
C GLN A 51 7.46 -5.19 -31.75
N GLU A 52 8.12 -4.52 -32.70
CA GLU A 52 7.52 -3.64 -33.70
C GLU A 52 6.48 -4.31 -34.62
N ASN A 53 6.59 -5.63 -34.90
CA ASN A 53 5.64 -6.30 -35.79
C ASN A 53 4.36 -6.79 -35.08
N VAL A 54 4.40 -6.93 -33.75
CA VAL A 54 3.19 -7.19 -32.93
C VAL A 54 2.46 -5.88 -32.63
N ASP A 55 3.20 -4.79 -32.44
CA ASP A 55 2.62 -3.49 -32.15
C ASP A 55 1.81 -2.93 -33.34
N LYS A 56 2.27 -3.10 -34.59
CA LYS A 56 1.54 -2.61 -35.77
C LYS A 56 0.18 -3.27 -36.01
N LYS A 57 0.02 -4.57 -35.70
CA LYS A 57 -1.27 -5.25 -35.90
C LYS A 57 -2.31 -4.91 -34.82
N ILE A 58 -1.89 -4.29 -33.71
CA ILE A 58 -2.78 -3.85 -32.63
C ILE A 58 -3.21 -2.38 -32.83
N GLU A 59 -2.58 -1.60 -33.72
CA GLU A 59 -2.97 -0.20 -33.92
C GLU A 59 -4.26 -0.01 -34.72
N ASP A 60 -4.56 -0.92 -35.64
CA ASP A 60 -5.71 -0.75 -36.56
C ASP A 60 -7.08 -1.04 -35.91
N ASP A 61 -7.12 -1.83 -34.82
CA ASP A 61 -8.38 -2.26 -34.19
C ASP A 61 -8.85 -1.36 -33.02
N TYR A 62 -8.03 -0.42 -32.56
CA TYR A 62 -8.32 0.34 -31.33
C TYR A 62 -8.33 1.84 -31.56
N LYS A 63 -9.32 2.31 -32.32
CA LYS A 63 -9.63 3.74 -32.42
C LYS A 63 -10.08 4.29 -31.05
N PRO A 64 -9.48 5.39 -30.54
CA PRO A 64 -9.88 6.02 -29.29
C PRO A 64 -11.39 6.33 -29.29
N GLY A 65 -12.11 5.92 -28.24
CA GLY A 65 -13.55 6.15 -28.08
C GLY A 65 -14.47 5.04 -28.63
N CYS A 66 -13.95 3.99 -29.26
CA CYS A 66 -14.78 2.89 -29.78
C CYS A 66 -15.07 1.78 -28.75
N MET A 67 -14.21 1.59 -27.75
CA MET A 67 -14.42 0.57 -26.71
C MET A 67 -15.10 1.16 -25.49
N ASP A 68 -16.24 0.58 -25.15
CA ASP A 68 -16.91 0.83 -23.88
C ASP A 68 -16.12 0.23 -22.70
N LEU A 69 -16.19 0.91 -21.55
CA LEU A 69 -15.48 0.55 -20.33
C LEU A 69 -15.95 -0.79 -19.78
N GLU A 70 -17.26 -1.05 -19.82
CA GLU A 70 -17.83 -2.31 -19.32
C GLU A 70 -17.33 -3.50 -20.13
N ARG A 71 -17.27 -3.34 -21.46
CA ARG A 71 -16.71 -4.35 -22.37
C ARG A 71 -15.22 -4.60 -22.08
N TRP A 72 -14.46 -3.55 -21.79
CA TRP A 72 -13.06 -3.70 -21.40
C TRP A 72 -12.91 -4.52 -20.13
N ILE A 73 -13.67 -4.19 -19.09
CA ILE A 73 -13.58 -4.87 -17.78
C ILE A 73 -14.04 -6.33 -17.88
N SER A 74 -15.14 -6.60 -18.58
CA SER A 74 -15.76 -7.93 -18.61
C SER A 74 -15.13 -8.89 -19.61
N ILE A 75 -14.55 -8.39 -20.71
CA ILE A 75 -14.05 -9.23 -21.80
C ILE A 75 -12.55 -9.06 -22.00
N GLU A 76 -12.09 -7.83 -22.21
CA GLU A 76 -10.70 -7.56 -22.62
C GLU A 76 -9.71 -7.73 -21.47
N GLY A 77 -10.08 -7.28 -20.27
CA GLY A 77 -9.29 -7.43 -19.05
C GLY A 77 -8.98 -8.90 -18.72
N PRO A 78 -9.99 -9.79 -18.65
CA PRO A 78 -9.77 -11.22 -18.43
C PRO A 78 -8.92 -11.88 -19.52
N LYS A 79 -9.12 -11.55 -20.81
CA LYS A 79 -8.28 -12.06 -21.90
C LYS A 79 -6.82 -11.63 -21.78
N ARG A 80 -6.58 -10.38 -21.40
CA ARG A 80 -5.23 -9.86 -21.15
C ARG A 80 -4.59 -10.48 -19.92
N LEU A 81 -5.36 -10.72 -18.86
CA LEU A 81 -4.90 -11.47 -17.70
C LEU A 81 -4.46 -12.88 -18.13
N GLU A 82 -5.27 -13.61 -18.87
CA GLU A 82 -4.96 -14.96 -19.34
C GLU A 82 -3.67 -14.97 -20.19
N SER A 83 -3.55 -14.03 -21.12
CA SER A 83 -2.34 -13.86 -21.94
C SER A 83 -1.10 -13.59 -21.08
N SER A 84 -1.23 -12.72 -20.07
CA SER A 84 -0.15 -12.39 -19.14
C SER A 84 0.25 -13.61 -18.30
N LEU A 85 -0.73 -14.38 -17.80
CA LEU A 85 -0.49 -15.60 -17.04
C LEU A 85 0.24 -16.65 -17.89
N LYS A 86 -0.14 -16.81 -19.16
CA LYS A 86 0.53 -17.71 -20.10
C LYS A 86 2.00 -17.30 -20.33
N LYS A 87 2.29 -16.02 -20.55
CA LYS A 87 3.67 -15.51 -20.70
C LYS A 87 4.52 -15.74 -19.45
N LEU A 88 3.93 -15.52 -18.27
CA LEU A 88 4.59 -15.73 -16.98
C LEU A 88 4.67 -17.21 -16.57
N ARG A 89 4.10 -18.13 -17.37
CA ARG A 89 3.98 -19.56 -17.06
C ARG A 89 3.33 -19.79 -15.69
N LEU A 90 2.32 -18.97 -15.37
CA LEU A 90 1.55 -19.02 -14.13
C LEU A 90 0.13 -19.55 -14.40
N ASN A 91 -0.38 -20.36 -13.48
CA ASN A 91 -1.79 -20.75 -13.44
C ASN A 91 -2.55 -19.86 -12.45
N MET A 92 -3.85 -19.58 -12.68
CA MET A 92 -4.69 -18.79 -11.75
C MET A 92 -4.65 -19.30 -10.31
N ILE A 93 -4.53 -20.62 -10.14
CA ILE A 93 -4.40 -21.28 -8.83
C ILE A 93 -3.01 -21.03 -8.22
N GLY A 94 -1.96 -21.04 -9.06
CA GLY A 94 -0.57 -20.77 -8.65
C GLY A 94 -0.39 -19.34 -8.14
N VAL A 95 -1.05 -18.36 -8.74
CA VAL A 95 -1.03 -16.96 -8.29
C VAL A 95 -1.41 -16.82 -6.80
N LYS A 96 -2.33 -17.65 -6.30
CA LYS A 96 -2.81 -17.58 -4.91
C LYS A 96 -2.00 -18.42 -3.91
N ARG A 97 -1.42 -19.54 -4.35
CA ARG A 97 -0.84 -20.57 -3.45
C ARG A 97 0.65 -20.86 -3.66
N LYS A 98 1.33 -20.16 -4.56
CA LYS A 98 2.74 -20.46 -4.85
C LYS A 98 3.62 -20.06 -3.67
N ASP A 99 4.30 -21.07 -3.11
CA ASP A 99 5.23 -20.88 -2.01
C ASP A 99 6.56 -20.33 -2.53
N PHE A 100 6.93 -19.12 -2.09
CA PHE A 100 8.18 -18.45 -2.47
C PHE A 100 9.41 -18.93 -1.68
N LYS A 101 9.27 -20.02 -0.90
CA LYS A 101 10.35 -20.57 -0.08
C LYS A 101 11.41 -21.27 -0.91
N THR A 102 10.99 -21.96 -1.97
CA THR A 102 11.86 -22.76 -2.86
C THR A 102 12.59 -21.93 -3.90
N TYR A 103 12.06 -20.75 -4.23
CA TYR A 103 12.66 -19.83 -5.19
C TYR A 103 13.97 -19.24 -4.65
N THR A 104 14.94 -18.97 -5.51
CA THR A 104 16.14 -18.18 -5.14
C THR A 104 15.78 -16.71 -4.94
N GLU A 105 16.68 -15.91 -4.35
CA GLU A 105 16.43 -14.47 -4.20
C GLU A 105 16.34 -13.77 -5.56
N ASP A 106 17.21 -14.12 -6.48
CA ASP A 106 17.26 -13.54 -7.83
C ASP A 106 16.04 -13.91 -8.66
N GLU A 107 15.55 -15.15 -8.56
CA GLU A 107 14.33 -15.59 -9.24
C GLU A 107 13.10 -14.80 -8.76
N ILE A 108 12.98 -14.53 -7.46
CA ILE A 108 11.87 -13.72 -6.93
C ILE A 108 11.93 -12.29 -7.46
N HIS A 109 13.14 -11.72 -7.57
CA HIS A 109 13.32 -10.39 -8.15
C HIS A 109 13.00 -10.38 -9.66
N GLN A 110 13.42 -11.41 -10.39
CA GLN A 110 13.13 -11.54 -11.82
C GLN A 110 11.62 -11.68 -12.06
N GLU A 111 10.94 -12.56 -11.34
CA GLU A 111 9.49 -12.71 -11.44
C GLU A 111 8.76 -11.42 -11.08
N LYS A 112 9.21 -10.71 -10.04
CA LYS A 112 8.65 -9.41 -9.68
C LYS A 112 8.79 -8.40 -10.83
N ARG A 113 9.92 -8.39 -11.55
CA ARG A 113 10.10 -7.54 -12.74
C ARG A 113 9.15 -7.95 -13.86
N ASN A 114 9.06 -9.24 -14.17
CA ASN A 114 8.19 -9.76 -15.22
C ASN A 114 6.72 -9.41 -14.97
N VAL A 115 6.22 -9.67 -13.75
CA VAL A 115 4.83 -9.33 -13.37
C VAL A 115 4.57 -7.83 -13.44
N LYS A 116 5.53 -7.01 -13.00
CA LYS A 116 5.42 -5.55 -13.08
C LYS A 116 5.33 -5.07 -14.55
N ASN A 117 6.07 -5.70 -15.45
CA ASN A 117 6.05 -5.36 -16.87
C ASN A 117 4.69 -5.68 -17.51
N GLU A 118 4.09 -6.84 -17.22
CA GLU A 118 2.75 -7.18 -17.72
C GLU A 118 1.67 -6.23 -17.15
N LEU A 119 1.75 -5.87 -15.87
CA LEU A 119 0.86 -4.86 -15.29
C LEU A 119 1.01 -3.49 -15.97
N LYS A 120 2.26 -3.08 -16.27
CA LYS A 120 2.52 -1.82 -16.99
C LYS A 120 1.98 -1.87 -18.43
N TYR A 121 2.11 -3.01 -19.10
CA TYR A 121 1.56 -3.21 -20.44
C TYR A 121 0.04 -3.05 -20.45
N TYR A 122 -0.65 -3.64 -19.47
CA TYR A 122 -2.10 -3.44 -19.29
C TYR A 122 -2.47 -1.97 -19.05
N ASP A 123 -1.79 -1.30 -18.11
CA ASP A 123 -2.06 0.11 -17.81
C ASP A 123 -1.81 1.01 -19.04
N SER A 124 -0.78 0.72 -19.84
CA SER A 124 -0.47 1.46 -21.06
C SER A 124 -1.53 1.27 -22.15
N ALA A 125 -1.99 0.03 -22.36
CA ALA A 125 -3.07 -0.27 -23.29
C ALA A 125 -4.39 0.41 -22.87
N PHE A 126 -4.68 0.40 -21.57
CA PHE A 126 -5.84 1.11 -21.03
C PHE A 126 -5.76 2.62 -21.29
N ILE A 127 -4.62 3.24 -20.99
CA ILE A 127 -4.41 4.69 -21.21
C ILE A 127 -4.54 5.04 -22.70
N LYS A 128 -4.05 4.19 -23.61
CA LYS A 128 -4.17 4.43 -25.07
C LYS A 128 -5.63 4.53 -25.52
N ILE A 129 -6.51 3.74 -24.93
CA ILE A 129 -7.92 3.65 -25.34
C ILE A 129 -8.80 4.69 -24.63
N PHE A 130 -8.59 4.88 -23.32
CA PHE A 130 -9.45 5.72 -22.48
C PHE A 130 -8.86 7.10 -22.18
N ALA A 131 -7.64 7.39 -22.64
CA ALA A 131 -6.89 8.63 -22.39
C ALA A 131 -6.78 9.01 -20.90
N ARG A 132 -6.94 8.03 -20.00
CA ARG A 132 -6.88 8.20 -18.55
C ARG A 132 -6.23 6.97 -17.89
N PRO A 133 -5.61 7.11 -16.71
CA PRO A 133 -5.13 5.96 -15.97
C PRO A 133 -6.29 5.08 -15.47
N PRO A 134 -6.07 3.75 -15.33
CA PRO A 134 -7.09 2.84 -14.82
C PRO A 134 -7.40 3.13 -13.34
N ALA A 135 -8.70 3.20 -13.03
CA ALA A 135 -9.24 3.36 -11.68
C ALA A 135 -9.16 2.03 -10.91
N ARG A 136 -9.79 1.95 -9.73
CA ARG A 136 -9.72 0.75 -8.90
C ARG A 136 -10.52 -0.40 -9.52
N GLU A 137 -11.67 -0.05 -10.08
CA GLU A 137 -12.65 -0.93 -10.72
C GLU A 137 -12.04 -1.51 -12.01
N ASP A 138 -11.43 -0.65 -12.83
CA ASP A 138 -10.74 -1.02 -14.08
C ASP A 138 -9.55 -2.00 -13.87
N LYS A 139 -9.03 -2.07 -12.64
CA LYS A 139 -7.92 -2.96 -12.26
C LYS A 139 -8.39 -4.30 -11.73
N GLU A 140 -9.69 -4.47 -11.48
CA GLU A 140 -10.23 -5.73 -10.93
C GLU A 140 -9.89 -6.95 -11.80
N PRO A 141 -9.98 -6.89 -13.14
CA PRO A 141 -9.63 -8.04 -13.97
C PRO A 141 -8.17 -8.49 -13.80
N MET A 142 -7.26 -7.56 -13.56
CA MET A 142 -5.83 -7.83 -13.34
C MET A 142 -5.45 -8.07 -11.88
N ARG A 143 -6.42 -7.99 -10.95
CA ARG A 143 -6.21 -8.13 -9.49
C ARG A 143 -5.43 -9.39 -9.09
N PRO A 144 -5.57 -10.55 -9.74
CA PRO A 144 -4.74 -11.71 -9.43
C PRO A 144 -3.24 -11.42 -9.55
N LEU A 145 -2.80 -10.74 -10.62
CA LEU A 145 -1.39 -10.36 -10.80
C LEU A 145 -0.93 -9.29 -9.81
N TYR A 146 -1.79 -8.33 -9.46
CA TYR A 146 -1.50 -7.37 -8.39
C TYR A 146 -1.25 -8.06 -7.04
N MET A 147 -2.07 -9.05 -6.70
CA MET A 147 -1.89 -9.85 -5.47
C MET A 147 -0.58 -10.64 -5.51
N TYR A 148 -0.26 -11.27 -6.65
CA TYR A 148 0.98 -12.02 -6.83
C TYR A 148 2.23 -11.15 -6.73
N TYR A 149 2.24 -9.98 -7.36
CA TYR A 149 3.31 -8.98 -7.22
C TYR A 149 3.51 -8.57 -5.75
N GLN A 150 2.41 -8.34 -5.02
CA GLN A 150 2.47 -7.97 -3.62
C GLN A 150 3.03 -9.12 -2.75
N ASN A 151 2.71 -10.37 -3.09
CA ASN A 151 3.26 -11.53 -2.41
C ASN A 151 4.76 -11.70 -2.70
N LEU A 152 5.21 -11.50 -3.94
CA LEU A 152 6.64 -11.46 -4.30
C LEU A 152 7.38 -10.38 -3.49
N ARG A 153 6.81 -9.17 -3.38
CA ARG A 153 7.39 -8.09 -2.58
C ARG A 153 7.53 -8.47 -1.10
N LYS A 154 6.50 -9.11 -0.51
CA LYS A 154 6.55 -9.61 0.86
C LYS A 154 7.59 -10.72 1.03
N ALA A 155 7.73 -11.60 0.04
CA ALA A 155 8.72 -12.68 0.07
C ALA A 155 10.16 -12.13 0.06
N ILE A 156 10.45 -11.13 -0.78
CA ILE A 156 11.74 -10.42 -0.78
C ILE A 156 12.02 -9.81 0.60
N GLN A 157 11.04 -9.08 1.14
CA GLN A 157 11.18 -8.45 2.46
C GLN A 157 11.43 -9.50 3.56
N LYS A 158 10.72 -10.62 3.54
CA LYS A 158 10.91 -11.71 4.51
C LYS A 158 12.32 -12.33 4.42
N LYS A 159 12.85 -12.52 3.21
CA LYS A 159 14.21 -13.05 3.01
C LYS A 159 15.28 -12.07 3.48
N ALA A 160 15.10 -10.77 3.24
CA ALA A 160 15.99 -9.74 3.72
C ALA A 160 16.10 -9.74 5.26
N TYR A 161 14.98 -9.92 5.97
CA TYR A 161 14.99 -10.07 7.44
C TYR A 161 15.66 -11.36 7.91
N ALA A 162 15.42 -12.49 7.22
CA ALA A 162 16.03 -13.77 7.59
C ALA A 162 17.56 -13.75 7.47
N LYS A 163 18.09 -13.07 6.44
CA LYS A 163 19.55 -12.91 6.25
C LYS A 163 20.19 -12.02 7.32
N GLY A 164 19.47 -11.03 7.84
CA GLY A 164 19.95 -10.12 8.89
C GLY A 164 19.84 -10.66 10.32
N SER A 165 19.15 -11.76 10.56
CA SER A 165 18.97 -12.35 11.91
C SER A 165 19.81 -13.59 12.18
N SER A 166 20.59 -14.09 11.22
CA SER A 166 21.38 -15.32 11.40
C SER A 166 22.85 -15.08 11.83
N ASP A 167 23.25 -13.82 12.01
CA ASP A 167 24.59 -13.42 12.49
C ASP A 167 24.49 -12.65 13.81
N ASN A 168 23.96 -13.30 14.84
CA ASN A 168 24.17 -12.82 16.21
C ASN A 168 24.31 -14.00 17.19
N GLY A 169 25.24 -14.88 16.88
CA GLY A 169 25.88 -15.74 17.87
C GLY A 169 27.12 -15.04 18.42
N LYS A 170 27.04 -14.57 19.67
CA LYS A 170 28.16 -14.23 20.57
C LYS A 170 29.24 -13.29 20.01
N LYS A 171 29.19 -12.01 20.41
CA LYS A 171 30.37 -11.28 20.91
C LYS A 171 29.98 -9.96 21.59
N SER A 172 30.31 -9.89 22.88
CA SER A 172 30.73 -8.72 23.67
C SER A 172 30.04 -7.37 23.44
N ARG A 173 29.32 -6.95 24.49
CA ARG A 173 29.06 -5.54 24.83
C ARG A 173 30.35 -4.71 24.70
N PRO A 174 30.39 -3.61 23.95
CA PRO A 174 31.27 -2.50 24.24
C PRO A 174 30.52 -1.42 25.02
N SER A 175 31.20 -0.97 26.05
CA SER A 175 30.88 0.14 26.93
C SER A 175 30.59 1.44 26.20
N SER A 176 29.63 2.16 26.76
CA SER A 176 29.48 3.62 26.78
C SER A 176 30.77 4.38 26.47
N VAL A 177 30.81 5.05 25.31
CA VAL A 177 31.64 6.24 25.10
C VAL A 177 30.78 7.28 24.38
N ASP A 178 30.64 8.39 25.08
CA ASP A 178 30.14 9.70 24.67
C ASP A 178 30.82 10.19 23.37
N SER A 179 30.03 10.65 22.40
CA SER A 179 30.53 11.47 21.28
C SER A 179 29.37 12.19 20.59
N SER A 180 29.27 13.46 20.94
CA SER A 180 28.64 14.53 20.17
C SER A 180 29.27 14.63 18.77
N GLY A 181 28.45 14.55 17.71
CA GLY A 181 28.95 14.58 16.34
C GLY A 181 27.87 14.74 15.27
N GLY A 182 27.57 16.01 14.94
CA GLY A 182 27.26 16.50 13.60
C GLY A 182 26.27 15.74 12.72
N PHE A 183 25.00 16.18 12.71
CA PHE A 183 24.08 15.97 11.59
C PHE A 183 24.48 16.85 10.39
N SER A 184 25.15 16.26 9.41
CA SER A 184 25.30 16.87 8.08
C SER A 184 24.14 16.42 7.19
N VAL A 185 23.13 17.28 7.04
CA VAL A 185 22.03 17.10 6.08
C VAL A 185 22.51 17.64 4.73
N GLY A 186 22.92 16.73 3.85
CA GLY A 186 23.16 17.00 2.44
C GLY A 186 21.86 17.31 1.71
N SER A 187 21.56 18.60 1.59
CA SER A 187 20.53 19.16 0.73
C SER A 187 21.03 19.19 -0.72
N VAL A 188 20.43 18.39 -1.61
CA VAL A 188 20.62 18.52 -3.06
C VAL A 188 19.47 19.37 -3.59
N THR A 189 19.73 20.67 -3.75
CA THR A 189 18.88 21.58 -4.53
C THR A 189 19.35 21.57 -5.98
N SER A 190 18.45 21.27 -6.91
CA SER A 190 18.65 21.54 -8.34
C SER A 190 17.79 22.75 -8.76
N ASN A 191 18.50 23.85 -8.95
CA ASN A 191 18.31 24.98 -9.85
C ASN A 191 16.92 25.21 -10.47
N ILE A 192 16.29 26.30 -10.04
CA ILE A 192 15.29 27.06 -10.80
C ILE A 192 15.88 28.44 -11.06
N SER A 193 16.05 28.75 -12.34
CA SER A 193 16.40 30.07 -12.88
C SER A 193 15.13 30.83 -13.27
N GLY A 194 15.03 32.11 -12.91
CA GLY A 194 14.18 33.07 -13.64
C GLY A 194 13.51 34.16 -12.80
N SER A 195 13.95 35.40 -13.05
CA SER A 195 13.27 36.71 -12.86
C SER A 195 13.00 37.20 -11.44
N SER A 196 13.65 38.27 -10.96
CA SER A 196 13.46 39.70 -11.32
C SER A 196 12.03 40.19 -11.14
N ILE A 197 11.81 40.95 -10.06
CA ILE A 197 11.20 42.30 -10.00
C ILE A 197 11.24 42.72 -8.51
N GLY A 198 11.86 43.86 -8.24
CA GLY A 198 11.87 44.47 -6.93
C GLY A 198 10.62 45.29 -6.67
N ASP A 199 10.28 45.48 -5.40
CA ASP A 199 9.73 46.73 -4.88
C ASP A 199 9.86 46.75 -3.35
N ALA A 200 10.27 47.91 -2.86
CA ALA A 200 10.57 48.24 -1.48
C ALA A 200 9.31 48.69 -0.71
N ILE A 201 9.46 48.96 0.61
CA ILE A 201 8.57 49.70 1.58
C ILE A 201 8.04 48.79 2.73
N PRO A 202 7.98 49.22 4.02
CA PRO A 202 9.06 48.96 4.99
C PRO A 202 8.56 48.30 6.31
N GLU A 203 9.49 48.13 7.24
CA GLU A 203 9.32 47.61 8.60
C GLU A 203 8.18 48.23 9.41
N SER A 204 7.41 47.38 10.12
CA SER A 204 6.83 47.74 11.41
C SER A 204 7.13 46.65 12.44
N LYS A 205 7.98 47.02 13.40
CA LYS A 205 8.38 46.24 14.58
C LYS A 205 7.26 46.34 15.61
N VAL A 206 6.66 45.21 15.98
CA VAL A 206 5.91 45.10 17.24
C VAL A 206 6.49 43.92 18.00
N GLY A 207 7.24 44.24 19.05
CA GLY A 207 7.80 43.27 19.97
C GLY A 207 6.71 42.69 20.87
N VAL A 208 6.65 41.37 20.95
CA VAL A 208 6.04 40.66 22.08
C VAL A 208 7.12 39.79 22.69
N SER A 209 7.62 40.30 23.81
CA SER A 209 8.46 39.63 24.78
C SER A 209 7.58 38.71 25.62
N THR A 210 7.91 37.42 25.72
CA THR A 210 7.77 36.66 26.97
C THR A 210 8.56 35.35 26.90
N SER A 211 9.60 35.33 27.74
CA SER A 211 10.10 34.20 28.54
C SER A 211 10.53 32.90 27.84
N LYS A 212 11.84 32.89 27.56
CA LYS A 212 12.72 31.74 27.44
C LYS A 212 12.89 31.11 28.84
N PHE A 213 12.37 29.90 29.06
CA PHE A 213 12.74 29.07 30.21
C PHE A 213 13.72 27.99 29.76
N PRO A 214 14.77 27.69 30.55
CA PRO A 214 15.73 26.65 30.24
C PRO A 214 15.10 25.29 30.56
N PHE A 215 15.01 24.40 29.58
CA PHE A 215 14.57 23.03 29.76
C PHE A 215 15.82 22.16 29.96
N THR A 216 16.09 21.80 31.22
CA THR A 216 17.10 20.81 31.61
C THR A 216 16.59 19.40 31.30
N GLU A 217 17.37 18.67 30.50
CA GLU A 217 17.07 17.35 29.95
C GLU A 217 17.46 16.22 30.92
N GLU A 218 17.07 16.33 32.20
CA GLU A 218 17.48 15.36 33.22
C GLU A 218 16.37 14.86 34.18
N GLU A 219 15.09 14.91 33.77
CA GLU A 219 13.98 14.37 34.58
C GLU A 219 13.02 13.43 33.81
N ALA A 220 13.53 12.64 32.86
CA ALA A 220 12.69 11.68 32.11
C ALA A 220 12.53 10.29 32.77
N LYS A 221 12.97 10.09 34.02
CA LYS A 221 12.94 8.78 34.70
C LYS A 221 12.52 8.86 36.17
N LYS A 222 11.27 9.24 36.43
CA LYS A 222 10.49 8.85 37.62
C LYS A 222 9.03 9.21 37.35
N GLY A 223 8.15 8.21 37.33
CA GLY A 223 6.71 8.49 37.44
C GLY A 223 6.41 9.17 38.79
N PRO A 224 5.27 9.88 38.90
CA PRO A 224 4.01 9.23 38.63
C PRO A 224 3.03 10.00 37.72
N PRO A 225 2.29 9.29 36.85
CA PRO A 225 1.04 9.75 36.23
C PRO A 225 -0.14 9.96 37.21
N LEU A 226 0.12 10.40 38.45
CA LEU A 226 -0.90 10.58 39.50
C LEU A 226 -1.30 12.05 39.69
N GLU A 227 -0.43 13.02 39.37
CA GLU A 227 -0.70 14.45 39.53
C GLU A 227 -1.87 14.95 38.65
N LEU A 228 -2.06 14.33 37.48
CA LEU A 228 -3.14 14.69 36.55
C LEU A 228 -4.51 14.12 36.97
N MET A 229 -4.53 13.09 37.84
CA MET A 229 -5.76 12.45 38.32
C MET A 229 -6.42 13.28 39.43
N ALA A 230 -5.63 13.78 40.38
CA ALA A 230 -6.11 14.61 41.50
C ALA A 230 -6.69 15.96 41.02
N ARG A 231 -6.24 16.47 39.87
CA ARG A 231 -6.69 17.76 39.33
C ARG A 231 -8.05 17.71 38.64
N MET A 232 -8.58 16.53 38.32
CA MET A 232 -9.89 16.38 37.65
C MET A 232 -11.00 15.82 38.56
N GLY A 233 -10.70 15.35 39.78
CA GLY A 233 -11.72 14.90 40.73
C GLY A 233 -12.59 13.74 40.23
N MET A 234 -12.08 12.91 39.30
CA MET A 234 -12.82 11.80 38.69
C MET A 234 -12.23 10.47 39.18
N ASP A 235 -12.50 10.12 40.44
CA ASP A 235 -11.96 8.92 41.07
C ASP A 235 -12.82 7.66 40.80
N ASN A 236 -13.98 7.82 40.17
CA ASN A 236 -14.90 6.72 39.91
C ASN A 236 -14.73 6.15 38.50
N GLU A 237 -14.48 4.83 38.43
CA GLU A 237 -14.45 4.05 37.18
C GLU A 237 -15.69 4.31 36.29
N ARG A 238 -16.83 4.56 36.93
CA ARG A 238 -18.11 4.91 36.28
C ARG A 238 -18.03 6.22 35.50
N ASP A 239 -17.39 7.24 36.05
CA ASP A 239 -17.30 8.57 35.46
C ASP A 239 -16.31 8.58 34.29
N LEU A 240 -15.18 7.88 34.41
CA LEU A 240 -14.25 7.69 33.29
C LEU A 240 -14.92 6.97 32.11
N LYS A 241 -15.69 5.91 32.37
CA LYS A 241 -16.44 5.19 31.33
C LYS A 241 -17.46 6.10 30.63
N LYS A 242 -18.19 6.91 31.41
CA LYS A 242 -19.15 7.88 30.87
C LYS A 242 -18.46 8.90 29.96
N GLN A 243 -17.34 9.47 30.41
CA GLN A 243 -16.58 10.45 29.64
C GLN A 243 -15.98 9.86 28.36
N ILE A 244 -15.41 8.65 28.41
CA ILE A 244 -14.94 7.94 27.22
C ILE A 244 -16.08 7.77 26.21
N HIS A 245 -17.26 7.34 26.68
CA HIS A 245 -18.42 7.15 25.83
C HIS A 245 -18.91 8.45 25.19
N ASP A 246 -18.95 9.55 25.94
CA ASP A 246 -19.36 10.86 25.42
C ASP A 246 -18.33 11.41 24.42
N PHE A 247 -17.03 11.28 24.70
CA PHE A 247 -15.97 11.61 23.75
C PHE A 247 -16.00 10.74 22.50
N MET A 248 -16.37 9.46 22.60
CA MET A 248 -16.55 8.58 21.44
C MET A 248 -17.74 9.03 20.57
N LYS A 249 -18.85 9.45 21.19
CA LYS A 249 -20.00 10.01 20.47
C LYS A 249 -19.63 11.29 19.72
N GLU A 250 -18.95 12.22 20.39
CA GLU A 250 -18.47 13.47 19.78
C GLU A 250 -17.48 13.18 18.64
N ARG A 251 -16.52 12.28 18.85
CA ARG A 251 -15.56 11.84 17.82
C ARG A 251 -16.26 11.26 16.60
N LYS A 252 -17.31 10.45 16.80
CA LYS A 252 -18.13 9.87 15.72
C LYS A 252 -18.89 10.97 14.96
N HIS A 253 -19.43 11.96 15.67
CA HIS A 253 -20.09 13.11 15.04
C HIS A 253 -19.11 13.92 14.19
N LEU A 254 -17.97 14.34 14.74
CA LEU A 254 -16.94 15.07 14.00
C LEU A 254 -16.43 14.29 12.78
N ARG A 255 -16.31 12.96 12.89
CA ARG A 255 -15.93 12.14 11.74
C ARG A 255 -16.94 12.25 10.59
N LYS A 256 -18.24 12.25 10.89
CA LYS A 256 -19.29 12.43 9.88
C LYS A 256 -19.21 13.81 9.23
N VAL A 257 -19.00 14.87 10.03
CA VAL A 257 -18.84 16.25 9.52
C VAL A 257 -17.65 16.34 8.57
N LEU A 258 -16.50 15.79 8.96
CA LEU A 258 -15.29 15.77 8.12
C LEU A 258 -15.48 14.95 6.84
N ASP A 259 -16.15 13.79 6.91
CA ASP A 259 -16.44 12.95 5.75
C ASP A 259 -17.43 13.65 4.78
N MET A 260 -18.41 14.40 5.32
CA MET A 260 -19.35 15.20 4.52
C MET A 260 -18.64 16.35 3.81
N PHE A 261 -17.81 17.11 4.54
CA PHE A 261 -16.98 18.16 3.94
C PHE A 261 -16.08 17.61 2.82
N GLN A 262 -15.46 16.44 3.03
CA GLN A 262 -14.63 15.82 2.01
C GLN A 262 -15.42 15.46 0.74
N LYS A 263 -16.67 15.00 0.87
CA LYS A 263 -17.56 14.72 -0.27
C LYS A 263 -17.95 16.01 -0.99
N ASP A 264 -18.36 17.03 -0.25
CA ASP A 264 -18.77 18.32 -0.80
C ASP A 264 -17.60 19.00 -1.52
N PHE A 265 -16.40 18.94 -0.93
CA PHE A 265 -15.19 19.44 -1.55
C PHE A 265 -14.88 18.73 -2.88
N LEU A 266 -14.99 17.40 -2.91
CA LEU A 266 -14.76 16.63 -4.13
C LEU A 266 -15.79 16.98 -5.21
N LYS A 267 -17.06 17.19 -4.83
CA LYS A 267 -18.14 17.57 -5.74
C LYS A 267 -17.95 18.97 -6.32
N THR A 268 -17.55 19.94 -5.49
CA THR A 268 -17.42 21.34 -5.90
C THR A 268 -16.16 21.60 -6.72
N TYR A 269 -15.03 21.00 -6.33
CA TYR A 269 -13.73 21.30 -6.94
C TYR A 269 -13.23 20.20 -7.89
N ASN A 270 -13.95 19.08 -8.02
CA ASN A 270 -13.55 17.89 -8.79
C ASN A 270 -12.12 17.40 -8.48
N ARG A 271 -11.63 17.68 -7.27
CA ARG A 271 -10.31 17.26 -6.79
C ARG A 271 -10.36 16.84 -5.33
N LYS A 272 -9.40 16.02 -4.93
CA LYS A 272 -9.22 15.62 -3.53
C LYS A 272 -8.53 16.74 -2.74
N LEU A 273 -8.82 16.81 -1.44
CA LEU A 273 -8.12 17.64 -0.46
C LEU A 273 -6.62 17.30 -0.50
N ARG A 274 -5.76 18.28 -0.81
CA ARG A 274 -4.31 18.10 -0.89
C ARG A 274 -3.54 19.10 -0.03
N PHE A 275 -4.06 20.31 0.10
CA PHE A 275 -3.35 21.40 0.74
C PHE A 275 -3.97 21.76 2.09
N THR A 276 -3.16 22.31 3.00
CA THR A 276 -3.62 22.80 4.30
C THR A 276 -4.67 23.91 4.16
N LYS A 277 -4.60 24.70 3.08
CA LYS A 277 -5.61 25.73 2.77
C LYS A 277 -7.00 25.13 2.54
N ASP A 278 -7.07 23.92 1.97
CA ASP A 278 -8.33 23.26 1.65
C ASP A 278 -9.12 22.84 2.91
N ILE A 279 -8.41 22.59 4.03
CA ILE A 279 -9.02 22.19 5.30
C ILE A 279 -9.34 23.38 6.21
N SER A 280 -8.99 24.60 5.80
CA SER A 280 -9.24 25.82 6.59
C SER A 280 -10.70 25.94 7.07
N PRO A 281 -11.73 25.61 6.25
CA PRO A 281 -13.12 25.73 6.69
C PRO A 281 -13.53 24.75 7.81
N VAL A 282 -12.78 23.65 8.00
CA VAL A 282 -13.07 22.61 9.00
C VAL A 282 -11.89 22.38 9.94
N ALA A 283 -11.02 23.38 10.09
CA ALA A 283 -9.77 23.25 10.83
C ALA A 283 -10.00 23.02 12.33
N SER A 284 -11.00 23.70 12.91
CA SER A 284 -11.45 23.55 14.30
C SER A 284 -11.92 22.13 14.60
N GLU A 285 -12.78 21.59 13.75
CA GLU A 285 -13.39 20.26 13.85
C GLU A 285 -12.33 19.18 13.72
N PHE A 286 -11.39 19.37 12.79
CA PHE A 286 -10.27 18.46 12.60
C PHE A 286 -9.32 18.47 13.81
N LYS A 287 -9.04 19.65 14.38
CA LYS A 287 -8.22 19.80 15.59
C LYS A 287 -8.88 19.10 16.78
N ARG A 288 -10.16 19.37 17.02
CA ARG A 288 -10.95 18.73 18.08
C ARG A 288 -11.02 17.21 17.91
N TYR A 289 -11.21 16.70 16.70
CA TYR A 289 -11.19 15.26 16.41
C TYR A 289 -9.86 14.60 16.80
N LYS A 290 -8.73 15.28 16.50
CA LYS A 290 -7.39 14.80 16.90
C LYS A 290 -7.20 14.83 18.42
N GLU A 291 -7.69 15.86 19.10
CA GLU A 291 -7.65 15.99 20.55
C GLU A 291 -8.45 14.88 21.23
N LEU A 292 -9.72 14.67 20.84
CA LEU A 292 -10.56 13.58 21.35
C LEU A 292 -9.92 12.21 21.17
N LYS A 293 -9.24 11.96 20.04
CA LYS A 293 -8.53 10.69 19.83
C LYS A 293 -7.42 10.48 20.87
N LYS A 294 -6.70 11.54 21.23
CA LYS A 294 -5.66 11.49 22.28
C LYS A 294 -6.27 11.35 23.66
N GLU A 295 -7.35 12.08 23.95
CA GLU A 295 -8.03 12.05 25.25
C GLU A 295 -8.67 10.70 25.54
N ILE A 296 -9.37 10.10 24.57
CA ILE A 296 -9.91 8.74 24.68
C ILE A 296 -8.80 7.75 25.01
N ALA A 297 -7.68 7.80 24.28
CA ALA A 297 -6.55 6.90 24.53
C ALA A 297 -5.94 7.09 25.93
N LYS A 298 -5.87 8.34 26.42
CA LYS A 298 -5.41 8.64 27.79
C LYS A 298 -6.38 8.07 28.83
N LEU A 299 -7.69 8.31 28.69
CA LEU A 299 -8.70 7.81 29.62
C LEU A 299 -8.80 6.28 29.61
N GLU A 300 -8.71 5.64 28.44
CA GLU A 300 -8.64 4.18 28.32
C GLU A 300 -7.43 3.62 29.06
N ASN A 301 -6.25 4.24 28.91
CA ASN A 301 -5.05 3.82 29.63
C ASN A 301 -5.24 3.95 31.16
N ILE A 302 -5.78 5.09 31.63
CA ILE A 302 -6.08 5.29 33.06
C ILE A 302 -7.05 4.22 33.57
N LEU A 303 -8.14 3.98 32.84
CA LEU A 303 -9.13 2.95 33.17
C LEU A 303 -8.50 1.56 33.25
N THR A 304 -7.60 1.22 32.33
CA THR A 304 -6.88 -0.07 32.38
C THR A 304 -5.93 -0.19 33.57
N ASN A 305 -5.28 0.89 33.98
CA ASN A 305 -4.38 0.89 35.13
C ASN A 305 -5.14 0.80 36.46
N LEU A 306 -6.30 1.47 36.57
CA LEU A 306 -7.19 1.33 37.73
C LEU A 306 -7.66 -0.12 37.92
N LYS A 307 -8.10 -0.78 36.85
CA LYS A 307 -8.48 -2.20 36.87
C LYS A 307 -7.34 -3.13 37.26
N LYS A 308 -6.10 -2.84 36.88
CA LYS A 308 -4.93 -3.62 37.30
C LYS A 308 -4.61 -3.44 38.78
N LYS A 309 -4.88 -2.26 39.34
CA LYS A 309 -4.63 -1.94 40.75
C LYS A 309 -5.66 -2.59 41.68
N SER A 310 -6.90 -2.81 41.23
CA SER A 310 -7.96 -3.45 42.04
C SER A 310 -7.87 -4.99 42.11
N VAL A 311 -6.97 -5.61 41.34
CA VAL A 311 -6.80 -7.08 41.27
C VAL A 311 -5.57 -7.56 42.08
N LYS A 312 -4.77 -6.63 42.61
CA LYS A 312 -3.69 -6.89 43.57
C LYS A 312 -4.17 -6.56 44.98
#